data_AF-A0A804HND9-F1
#
_entry.id   AF-A0A804HND9-F1
#
_cell.length_a   1.000
_cell.length_b   1.000
_cell.length_c   1.000
_cell.angle_alpha   90.00
_cell.angle_beta   90.00
_cell.angle_gamma   90.00
#
_symmetry.space_group_name_H-M   'P 1'
#
loop_
_entity.id
_entity.type
_entity.pdbx_description
1 polymer ?
#
loop_
_entity_poly.entity_id
_entity_poly.type
_entity_poly.pdbx_seq_one_letter_code
_entity_poly.pdbx_strand_id
1 'polypeptide(L)'
;MPEVNCYDFMASFTGPNCCLNYSSVDIFLKYELQPTSVRTLVHFSQTFRRGVIAKYDYESSMANMAAYGESSPPEYHMSNIPHDLPLLLSYGGGDMLSDVKDVQLLLNDLSNHDADKLVAQLVKEYAHMDFVMAVNAKQLVYDGLIAFFNKHS
;
A
#
# COMPACT_ATOMS: atom_id res chain seq x y z
N MET A 1 -30.38 -15.44 -7.83
CA MET A 1 -29.23 -14.51 -7.92
C MET A 1 -28.01 -15.38 -8.11
N PRO A 2 -27.18 -15.18 -9.16
CA PRO A 2 -25.95 -15.94 -9.29
C PRO A 2 -25.09 -15.70 -8.04
N GLU A 3 -24.51 -16.75 -7.47
CA GLU A 3 -23.52 -16.63 -6.40
C GLU A 3 -22.38 -15.75 -6.91
N VAL A 4 -22.26 -14.54 -6.37
CA VAL A 4 -21.07 -13.70 -6.59
C VAL A 4 -19.97 -14.33 -5.75
N ASN A 5 -18.96 -14.90 -6.40
CA ASN A 5 -17.83 -15.46 -5.69
C ASN A 5 -17.06 -14.31 -5.02
N CYS A 6 -16.91 -14.34 -3.69
CA CYS A 6 -16.19 -13.30 -2.94
C CYS A 6 -14.74 -13.12 -3.44
N TYR A 7 -14.15 -14.15 -4.03
CA TYR A 7 -12.85 -14.05 -4.70
C TYR A 7 -12.89 -13.07 -5.88
N ASP A 8 -13.93 -13.11 -6.70
CA ASP A 8 -14.08 -12.23 -7.86
C ASP A 8 -14.24 -10.78 -7.41
N PHE A 9 -14.92 -10.55 -6.29
CA PHE A 9 -15.05 -9.21 -5.72
C PHE A 9 -13.71 -8.69 -5.16
N MET A 10 -12.97 -9.48 -4.38
CA MET A 10 -11.67 -9.05 -3.85
C MET A 10 -10.64 -8.81 -4.96
N ALA A 11 -10.59 -9.69 -5.96
CA ALA A 11 -9.66 -9.56 -7.07
C ALA A 11 -9.90 -8.28 -7.91
N SER A 12 -11.13 -7.75 -7.92
CA SER A 12 -11.49 -6.56 -8.71
C SER A 12 -10.74 -5.29 -8.31
N PHE A 13 -10.29 -5.18 -7.05
CA PHE A 13 -9.52 -4.05 -6.57
C PHE A 13 -8.11 -4.43 -6.09
N THR A 14 -7.88 -5.68 -5.66
CA THR A 14 -6.57 -6.12 -5.14
C THR A 14 -5.63 -6.64 -6.23
N GLY A 15 -6.19 -7.07 -7.37
CA GLY A 15 -5.49 -7.79 -8.43
C GLY A 15 -5.73 -9.30 -8.41
N PRO A 16 -5.27 -10.03 -9.44
CA PRO A 16 -5.44 -11.48 -9.53
C PRO A 16 -4.54 -12.21 -8.53
N ASN A 17 -5.04 -12.42 -7.31
CA ASN A 17 -4.29 -13.08 -6.24
C ASN A 17 -3.96 -14.54 -6.61
N CYS A 18 -2.70 -14.93 -6.49
CA CYS A 18 -2.25 -16.27 -6.90
C CYS A 18 -2.54 -17.36 -5.86
N CYS A 19 -2.53 -16.97 -4.58
CA CYS A 19 -2.10 -17.89 -3.52
C CYS A 19 -3.02 -17.87 -2.28
N LEU A 20 -4.23 -17.34 -2.43
CA LEU A 20 -5.26 -17.34 -1.39
C LEU A 20 -6.00 -18.68 -1.32
N ASN A 21 -6.35 -19.13 -0.11
CA ASN A 21 -7.27 -20.26 0.09
C ASN A 21 -8.61 -19.81 0.71
N TYR A 22 -9.66 -20.63 0.51
CA TYR A 22 -11.03 -20.27 0.90
C TYR A 22 -11.14 -19.99 2.40
N SER A 23 -10.44 -20.77 3.22
CA SER A 23 -10.42 -20.60 4.67
C SER A 23 -9.84 -19.25 5.11
N SER A 24 -8.73 -18.81 4.49
CA SER A 24 -8.12 -17.51 4.77
C SER A 24 -9.08 -16.37 4.39
N VAL A 25 -9.73 -16.47 3.23
CA VAL A 25 -10.70 -15.47 2.76
C VAL A 25 -11.93 -15.39 3.65
N ASP A 26 -12.51 -16.53 4.03
CA ASP A 26 -13.67 -16.57 4.91
C ASP A 26 -13.38 -15.95 6.28
N ILE A 27 -12.22 -16.29 6.87
CA ILE A 27 -11.77 -15.69 8.13
C ILE A 27 -11.59 -14.17 7.99
N PHE A 28 -10.93 -13.72 6.92
CA PHE A 28 -10.69 -12.30 6.69
C PHE A 28 -12.01 -11.52 6.55
N LEU A 29 -12.94 -12.00 5.72
CA LEU A 29 -14.23 -11.33 5.53
C LEU A 29 -15.07 -11.30 6.80
N LYS A 30 -14.91 -12.31 7.68
CA LYS A 30 -15.64 -12.39 8.93
C LYS A 30 -15.12 -11.45 10.03
N TYR A 31 -13.82 -11.14 10.04
CA TYR A 31 -13.17 -10.46 11.17
C TYR A 31 -12.42 -9.17 10.82
N GLU A 32 -11.94 -9.03 9.58
CA GLU A 32 -10.94 -8.01 9.21
C GLU A 32 -11.49 -6.85 8.37
N LEU A 33 -12.75 -6.93 7.91
CA LEU A 33 -13.43 -5.78 7.29
C LEU A 33 -13.77 -4.71 8.34
N GLN A 34 -12.75 -3.98 8.80
CA GLN A 34 -12.90 -2.89 9.73
C GLN A 34 -13.41 -1.63 9.00
N PRO A 35 -14.39 -0.91 9.57
CA PRO A 35 -14.96 0.27 8.92
C PRO A 35 -13.95 1.43 8.87
N THR A 36 -14.06 2.24 7.82
CA THR A 36 -13.31 3.51 7.68
C THR A 36 -14.26 4.68 7.44
N SER A 37 -13.76 5.91 7.57
CA SER A 37 -14.56 7.12 7.38
C SER A 37 -14.75 7.46 5.90
N VAL A 38 -15.88 8.10 5.57
CA VAL A 38 -16.10 8.65 4.21
C VAL A 38 -14.99 9.64 3.83
N ARG A 39 -14.48 10.40 4.82
CA ARG A 39 -13.37 11.34 4.60
C ARG A 39 -12.11 10.62 4.09
N THR A 40 -11.81 9.43 4.62
CA THR A 40 -10.67 8.61 4.18
C THR A 40 -10.84 8.16 2.73
N LEU A 41 -12.05 7.71 2.35
CA LEU A 41 -12.35 7.29 0.98
C LEU A 41 -12.26 8.47 -0.01
N VAL A 42 -12.75 9.64 0.38
CA VAL A 42 -12.62 10.87 -0.41
C VAL A 42 -11.15 11.24 -0.57
N HIS A 43 -10.36 11.19 0.50
CA HIS A 43 -8.92 11.47 0.45
C HIS A 43 -8.20 10.52 -0.53
N PHE A 44 -8.50 9.23 -0.46
CA PHE A 44 -7.92 8.24 -1.37
C PHE A 44 -8.25 8.57 -2.84
N SER A 45 -9.49 9.00 -3.11
CA SER A 45 -9.89 9.45 -4.45
C SER A 45 -9.16 10.72 -4.92
N GLN A 46 -8.85 11.64 -3.99
CA GLN A 46 -8.08 12.85 -4.28
C GLN A 46 -6.65 12.50 -4.69
N THR A 47 -6.00 11.57 -3.98
CA THR A 47 -4.66 11.06 -4.33
C THR A 47 -4.67 10.44 -5.72
N PHE A 48 -5.62 9.54 -6.01
CA PHE A 48 -5.72 8.88 -7.31
C PHE A 48 -5.93 9.87 -8.46
N ARG A 49 -6.77 10.89 -8.27
CA ARG A 49 -7.06 11.90 -9.31
C ARG A 49 -5.90 12.85 -9.56
N ARG A 50 -5.16 13.21 -8.51
CA ARG A 50 -4.08 14.20 -8.62
C ARG A 50 -2.73 13.58 -8.94
N GLY A 51 -2.53 12.30 -8.63
CA GLY A 51 -1.23 11.62 -8.78
C GLY A 51 -0.16 12.14 -7.84
N VAL A 52 -0.55 12.79 -6.73
CA VAL A 52 0.38 13.29 -5.70
C VAL A 52 -0.13 12.90 -4.32
N ILE A 53 0.80 12.59 -3.42
CA ILE A 53 0.49 12.31 -2.02
C ILE A 53 0.48 13.65 -1.28
N ALA A 54 -0.70 14.10 -0.87
CA ALA A 54 -0.89 15.37 -0.18
C ALA A 54 -1.83 15.21 1.01
N LYS A 55 -1.90 16.23 1.88
CA LYS A 55 -2.94 16.32 2.91
C LYS A 55 -4.33 16.33 2.26
N TYR A 56 -5.35 16.04 3.07
CA TYR A 56 -6.75 16.07 2.63
C TYR A 56 -7.11 17.43 2.02
N ASP A 57 -7.65 17.44 0.80
CA ASP A 57 -8.14 18.67 0.20
C ASP A 57 -9.57 18.95 0.71
N TYR A 58 -9.78 20.10 1.34
CA TYR A 58 -11.12 20.53 1.74
C TYR A 58 -11.96 21.06 0.58
N GLU A 59 -11.44 21.02 -0.65
CA GLU A 59 -12.08 21.51 -1.88
C GLU A 59 -12.44 23.01 -1.81
N SER A 60 -11.81 23.72 -0.88
CA SER A 60 -12.01 25.13 -0.62
C SER A 60 -10.69 25.74 -0.17
N SER A 61 -10.21 26.73 -0.93
CA SER A 61 -8.99 27.47 -0.61
C SER A 61 -9.04 28.10 0.78
N MET A 62 -10.21 28.61 1.20
CA MET A 62 -10.39 29.19 2.53
C MET A 62 -10.33 28.12 3.64
N ALA A 63 -10.89 26.94 3.40
CA ALA A 63 -10.85 25.85 4.36
C ALA A 63 -9.44 25.25 4.47
N ASN A 64 -8.75 25.08 3.34
CA ASN A 64 -7.34 24.67 3.31
C ASN A 64 -6.46 25.70 4.04
N MET A 65 -6.68 27.00 3.80
CA MET A 65 -5.96 28.07 4.50
C MET A 65 -6.19 28.00 6.01
N ALA A 66 -7.43 27.80 6.44
CA ALA A 66 -7.75 27.65 7.85
C ALA A 66 -7.13 26.40 8.49
N ALA A 67 -7.02 25.29 7.74
CA ALA A 67 -6.48 24.02 8.23
C ALA A 67 -4.94 23.94 8.19
N TYR A 68 -4.31 24.56 7.19
CA TYR A 68 -2.91 24.34 6.83
C TYR A 68 -2.07 25.61 6.76
N GLY A 69 -2.69 26.80 6.76
CA GLY A 69 -2.00 28.07 6.49
C GLY A 69 -1.67 28.28 5.02
N GLU A 70 -2.16 27.41 4.13
CA GLU A 70 -1.93 27.46 2.69
C GLU A 70 -3.25 27.19 1.94
N SER A 71 -3.44 27.81 0.77
CA SER A 71 -4.66 27.66 -0.03
C SER A 71 -4.81 26.29 -0.68
N SER A 72 -3.72 25.55 -0.82
CA SER A 72 -3.66 24.18 -1.33
C SER A 72 -3.21 23.24 -0.21
N PRO A 73 -3.65 21.97 -0.20
CA PRO A 73 -3.16 21.01 0.77
C PRO A 73 -1.66 20.73 0.53
N PRO A 74 -0.81 20.84 1.57
CA PRO A 74 0.61 20.54 1.47
C PRO A 74 0.89 19.12 0.98
N GLU A 75 1.88 18.97 0.11
CA GLU A 75 2.35 17.69 -0.40
C GLU A 75 3.29 16.99 0.59
N TYR A 76 3.28 15.66 0.56
CA TYR A 76 4.24 14.82 1.26
C TYR A 76 5.33 14.42 0.29
N HIS A 77 6.53 14.97 0.45
CA HIS A 77 7.69 14.56 -0.32
C HIS A 77 8.30 13.29 0.27
N MET A 78 8.28 12.18 -0.47
CA MET A 78 8.81 10.90 0.00
C MET A 78 10.34 10.95 0.24
N SER A 79 11.04 11.86 -0.45
CA SER A 79 12.46 12.16 -0.21
C SER A 79 12.76 12.73 1.19
N ASN A 80 11.74 13.15 1.94
CA ASN A 80 11.89 13.57 3.34
C ASN A 80 11.95 12.39 4.33
N ILE A 81 11.73 11.14 3.86
CA ILE A 81 11.93 9.97 4.70
C ILE A 81 13.43 9.87 5.01
N PRO A 82 13.86 9.77 6.29
CA PRO A 82 15.27 9.77 6.65
C PRO A 82 16.05 8.65 5.94
N HIS A 83 17.11 9.01 5.22
CA HIS A 83 17.97 8.10 4.46
C HIS A 83 18.55 6.92 5.28
N ASP A 84 18.70 7.10 6.59
CA ASP A 84 19.25 6.15 7.53
C ASP A 84 18.20 5.22 8.16
N LEU A 85 16.91 5.50 7.95
CA LEU A 85 15.80 4.65 8.39
C LEU A 85 15.79 3.36 7.56
N PRO A 86 15.94 2.16 8.17
CA PRO A 86 15.81 0.91 7.44
C PRO A 86 14.40 0.74 6.88
N LEU A 87 14.28 0.48 5.58
CA LEU A 87 13.04 0.23 4.86
C LEU A 87 13.11 -1.10 4.09
N LEU A 88 12.09 -1.93 4.29
CA LEU A 88 11.80 -3.09 3.43
C LEU A 88 10.50 -2.81 2.66
N LEU A 89 10.61 -2.68 1.34
CA LEU A 89 9.49 -2.50 0.43
C LEU A 89 9.23 -3.82 -0.31
N SER A 90 8.26 -4.61 0.18
CA SER A 90 7.78 -5.81 -0.49
C SER A 90 6.54 -5.48 -1.31
N TYR A 91 6.56 -5.79 -2.61
CA TYR A 91 5.49 -5.42 -3.55
C TYR A 91 5.23 -6.49 -4.61
N GLY A 92 4.00 -6.54 -5.09
CA GLY A 92 3.50 -7.60 -5.97
C GLY A 92 3.50 -7.21 -7.44
N GLY A 93 3.81 -8.16 -8.33
CA GLY A 93 3.72 -7.91 -9.77
C GLY A 93 2.29 -7.86 -10.31
N GLY A 94 1.34 -8.47 -9.59
CA GLY A 94 -0.09 -8.45 -9.89
C GLY A 94 -0.90 -7.49 -9.01
N ASP A 95 -0.24 -6.67 -8.18
CA ASP A 95 -0.91 -5.73 -7.28
C ASP A 95 -1.53 -4.57 -8.07
N MET A 96 -2.83 -4.34 -7.87
CA MET A 96 -3.58 -3.25 -8.53
C MET A 96 -3.76 -2.00 -7.65
N LEU A 97 -3.48 -2.08 -6.34
CA LEU A 97 -3.52 -0.93 -5.43
C LEU A 97 -2.15 -0.31 -5.21
N SER A 98 -1.11 -1.12 -5.24
CA SER A 98 0.30 -0.73 -5.12
C SER A 98 1.06 -1.24 -6.33
N ASP A 99 0.66 -0.77 -7.52
CA ASP A 99 1.21 -1.29 -8.77
C ASP A 99 2.69 -0.97 -8.93
N VAL A 100 3.36 -1.76 -9.76
CA VAL A 100 4.81 -1.68 -9.95
C VAL A 100 5.26 -0.27 -10.36
N LYS A 101 4.48 0.49 -11.13
CA LYS A 101 4.89 1.83 -11.56
C LYS A 101 4.90 2.81 -10.39
N ASP A 102 3.87 2.80 -9.56
CA ASP A 102 3.79 3.66 -8.38
C ASP A 102 4.88 3.31 -7.36
N VAL A 103 5.20 2.02 -7.19
CA VAL A 103 6.34 1.61 -6.36
C VAL A 103 7.67 2.10 -6.93
N GLN A 104 7.86 2.10 -8.25
CA GLN A 104 9.06 2.65 -8.87
C GLN A 104 9.18 4.17 -8.68
N LEU A 105 8.07 4.90 -8.68
CA LEU A 105 8.08 6.33 -8.34
C LEU A 105 8.57 6.53 -6.89
N LEU A 106 8.06 5.75 -5.94
CA LEU A 106 8.53 5.78 -4.56
C LEU A 106 10.02 5.44 -4.45
N LEU A 107 10.50 4.40 -5.13
CA LEU A 107 11.91 4.02 -5.13
C LEU A 107 12.82 5.12 -5.72
N ASN A 108 12.34 5.85 -6.73
CA ASN A 108 13.08 6.99 -7.30
C ASN A 108 13.17 8.15 -6.30
N ASP A 109 12.08 8.46 -5.58
CA ASP A 109 12.09 9.48 -4.53
C ASP A 109 13.03 9.10 -3.37
N LEU A 110 13.19 7.79 -3.12
CA LEU A 110 14.09 7.20 -2.14
C LEU A 110 15.50 6.92 -2.69
N SER A 111 15.87 7.45 -3.86
CA SER A 111 17.19 7.18 -4.48
C SER A 111 18.39 7.62 -3.65
N ASN A 112 18.20 8.51 -2.67
CA ASN A 112 19.22 8.97 -1.73
C ASN A 112 19.27 8.16 -0.42
N HIS A 113 18.48 7.10 -0.26
CA HIS A 113 18.56 6.21 0.90
C HIS A 113 19.91 5.49 0.97
N ASP A 114 20.36 5.20 2.18
CA ASP A 114 21.58 4.42 2.37
C ASP A 114 21.42 3.02 1.74
N ALA A 115 22.42 2.59 0.97
CA ALA A 115 22.35 1.39 0.15
C ALA A 115 22.10 0.10 0.95
N ASP A 116 22.50 0.05 2.22
CA ASP A 116 22.26 -1.08 3.11
C ASP A 116 20.96 -0.98 3.92
N LYS A 117 20.25 0.17 3.83
CA LYS A 117 19.01 0.48 4.55
C LYS A 117 17.76 0.32 3.70
N LEU A 118 17.84 0.38 2.37
CA LEU A 118 16.68 0.17 1.50
C LEU A 118 16.73 -1.20 0.83
N VAL A 119 15.74 -2.04 1.11
CA VAL A 119 15.55 -3.34 0.46
C VAL A 119 14.23 -3.33 -0.29
N ALA A 120 14.28 -3.58 -1.60
CA ALA A 120 13.10 -3.76 -2.43
C ALA A 120 12.93 -5.23 -2.81
N GLN A 121 11.76 -5.80 -2.57
CA GLN A 121 11.43 -7.20 -2.82
C GLN A 121 10.20 -7.29 -3.73
N LEU A 122 10.40 -7.67 -4.99
CA LEU A 122 9.30 -7.99 -5.89
C LEU A 122 8.90 -9.45 -5.76
N VAL A 123 7.65 -9.70 -5.37
CA VAL A 123 7.03 -11.04 -5.44
C VAL A 123 6.11 -11.03 -6.66
N LYS A 124 6.63 -11.47 -7.80
CA LYS A 124 6.02 -11.23 -9.12
C LYS A 124 4.58 -11.73 -9.22
N GLU A 125 4.27 -12.86 -8.59
CA GLU A 125 2.95 -13.50 -8.66
C GLU A 125 1.95 -12.94 -7.64
N TYR A 126 2.38 -12.12 -6.69
CA TYR A 126 1.51 -11.58 -5.66
C TYR A 126 0.67 -10.41 -6.17
N ALA A 127 -0.59 -10.41 -5.76
CA ALA A 127 -1.48 -9.26 -5.73
C ALA A 127 -1.61 -8.73 -4.28
N HIS A 128 -2.43 -7.69 -4.07
CA HIS A 128 -2.40 -6.91 -2.81
C HIS A 128 -2.65 -7.75 -1.55
N MET A 129 -3.58 -8.70 -1.60
CA MET A 129 -3.95 -9.49 -0.41
C MET A 129 -3.01 -10.67 -0.16
N ASP A 130 -2.22 -11.10 -1.15
CA ASP A 130 -1.32 -12.22 -0.99
C ASP A 130 -0.27 -11.95 0.12
N PHE A 131 0.14 -10.69 0.32
CA PHE A 131 1.06 -10.30 1.39
C PHE A 131 0.55 -10.57 2.81
N VAL A 132 -0.76 -10.68 2.99
CA VAL A 132 -1.39 -10.93 4.29
C VAL A 132 -1.93 -12.36 4.37
N MET A 133 -2.54 -12.83 3.29
CA MET A 133 -3.43 -14.01 3.30
C MET A 133 -2.91 -15.19 2.50
N ALA A 134 -1.83 -15.04 1.73
CA ALA A 134 -1.32 -16.15 0.93
C ALA A 134 -0.78 -17.27 1.80
N VAL A 135 -1.06 -18.50 1.40
CA VAL A 135 -0.61 -19.71 2.13
C VAL A 135 0.92 -19.87 2.14
N ASN A 136 1.60 -19.23 1.20
CA ASN A 136 3.06 -19.22 1.07
C ASN A 136 3.71 -17.89 1.53
N ALA A 137 2.95 -16.95 2.10
CA ALA A 137 3.45 -15.65 2.57
C ALA A 137 4.57 -15.79 3.60
N LYS A 138 4.51 -16.84 4.44
CA LYS A 138 5.59 -17.14 5.39
C LYS A 138 6.94 -17.24 4.68
N GLN A 139 7.02 -18.03 3.63
CA GLN A 139 8.28 -18.32 2.94
C GLN A 139 8.71 -17.18 2.03
N LEU A 140 7.77 -16.58 1.29
CA LEU A 140 8.08 -15.58 0.27
C LEU A 140 8.25 -14.17 0.83
N VAL A 141 7.60 -13.84 1.94
CA VAL A 141 7.59 -12.48 2.52
C VAL A 141 8.12 -12.50 3.95
N TYR A 142 7.52 -13.28 4.85
CA TYR A 142 7.78 -13.13 6.29
C TYR A 142 9.17 -13.59 6.72
N ASP A 143 9.73 -14.64 6.12
CA ASP A 143 11.09 -15.08 6.42
C ASP A 143 12.12 -13.99 6.05
N GLY A 144 11.89 -13.25 4.95
CA GLY A 144 12.68 -12.08 4.57
C GLY A 144 12.48 -10.89 5.51
N LEU A 145 11.24 -10.62 5.92
CA LEU A 145 10.90 -9.59 6.91
C LEU A 145 11.60 -9.81 8.26
N ILE A 146 11.59 -11.04 8.77
CA ILE A 146 12.26 -11.38 10.02
C ILE A 146 13.79 -11.25 9.88
N ALA A 147 14.36 -11.69 8.76
CA ALA A 147 15.79 -11.51 8.49
C ALA A 147 16.17 -10.02 8.43
N PHE A 148 15.32 -9.19 7.82
CA PHE A 148 15.49 -7.74 7.79
C PHE A 148 15.48 -7.13 9.19
N PHE A 149 14.50 -7.47 10.04
CA PHE A 149 14.49 -7.00 11.42
C PHE A 149 15.72 -7.42 12.19
N ASN A 150 16.14 -8.68 12.10
CA ASN A 150 17.34 -9.18 12.78
C ASN A 150 18.63 -8.46 12.35
N LYS A 151 18.72 -8.00 11.10
CA LYS A 151 19.87 -7.24 10.58
C LYS A 151 19.92 -5.81 11.14
N HIS A 152 18.78 -5.23 11.49
CA HIS A 152 18.63 -3.81 11.86
C HIS A 152 18.15 -3.60 13.31
N SER A 153 18.19 -4.64 14.14
CA SER A 153 17.90 -4.61 15.59
C SER A 153 19.09 -4.11 16.42
#